data_AF-A0A2V9BC95-F1
#
_entry.id   AF-A0A2V9BC95-F1
#
_cell.length_a   1.000
_cell.length_b   1.000
_cell.length_c   1.000
_cell.angle_alpha   90.00
_cell.angle_beta   90.00
_cell.angle_gamma   90.00
#
_symmetry.space_group_name_H-M   'P 1'
#
loop_
_entity.id
_entity.type
_entity.pdbx_description
1 polymer ?
#
loop_
_entity_poly.entity_id
_entity_poly.type
_entity_poly.pdbx_seq_one_letter_code
_entity_poly.pdbx_strand_id
1 'polypeptide(L)'
;LGIWWHEQTGMPLPLGGNAVRKALGPDVGRLISRTIRESVEYGLEHRDDALKYAMQFARDMETELADQFVGMYVNKWTLGYGEKGKQAVQELITRGTRAGVISGPDTVEFLSE
;
A
#
# COMPACT_ATOMS: atom_id res chain seq x y z
N LEU A 1 9.65 -13.36 -4.71
CA LEU A 1 9.97 -12.30 -3.72
C LEU A 1 9.11 -12.39 -2.47
N GLY A 2 7.77 -12.34 -2.58
CA GLY A 2 6.88 -12.41 -1.40
C GLY A 2 7.08 -13.67 -0.54
N ILE A 3 7.19 -14.85 -1.16
CA ILE A 3 7.47 -16.12 -0.46
C ILE A 3 8.77 -16.04 0.33
N TRP A 4 9.88 -15.71 -0.34
CA TRP A 4 11.19 -15.56 0.29
C TRP A 4 11.16 -14.57 1.47
N TRP A 5 10.53 -13.40 1.29
CA TRP A 5 10.43 -12.42 2.38
C TRP A 5 9.67 -12.98 3.57
N HIS A 6 8.55 -13.67 3.33
CA HIS A 6 7.76 -14.30 4.36
C HIS A 6 8.53 -15.42 5.08
N GLU A 7 9.30 -16.23 4.36
CA GLU A 7 10.19 -17.25 4.98
C GLU A 7 11.25 -16.62 5.88
N GLN A 8 11.76 -15.45 5.52
CA GLN A 8 12.81 -14.75 6.28
C GLN A 8 12.29 -13.91 7.46
N THR A 9 11.00 -13.57 7.49
CA THR A 9 10.46 -12.57 8.44
C THR A 9 9.15 -12.97 9.11
N GLY A 10 8.40 -13.92 8.55
CA GLY A 10 7.01 -14.21 8.94
C GLY A 10 6.00 -13.10 8.58
N MET A 11 6.43 -12.10 7.82
CA MET A 11 5.67 -10.88 7.51
C MET A 11 5.30 -10.80 6.02
N PRO A 12 4.22 -10.09 5.65
CA PRO A 12 3.96 -9.77 4.25
C PRO A 12 5.07 -8.86 3.70
N LEU A 13 5.36 -8.96 2.40
CA LEU A 13 6.32 -8.06 1.74
C LEU A 13 5.66 -6.71 1.46
N PRO A 14 6.18 -5.58 1.98
CA PRO A 14 5.70 -4.26 1.58
C PRO A 14 6.08 -3.98 0.13
N LEU A 15 5.10 -3.68 -0.71
CA LEU A 15 5.30 -3.38 -2.13
C LEU A 15 5.08 -1.91 -2.47
N GLY A 16 4.20 -1.23 -1.76
CA GLY A 16 3.87 0.16 -1.97
C GLY A 16 3.24 0.80 -0.74
N GLY A 17 3.22 2.13 -0.71
CA GLY A 17 2.55 2.89 0.33
C GLY A 17 2.23 4.30 -0.13
N ASN A 18 1.17 4.87 0.46
CA ASN A 18 0.80 6.26 0.25
C ASN A 18 1.55 7.12 1.27
N ALA A 19 2.26 8.14 0.80
CA ALA A 19 3.00 9.07 1.64
C ALA A 19 2.45 10.49 1.49
N VAL A 20 2.29 11.19 2.61
CA VAL A 20 1.86 12.59 2.64
C VAL A 20 3.05 13.47 2.99
N ARG A 21 3.19 14.59 2.27
CA ARG A 21 4.24 15.57 2.52
C ARG A 21 4.02 16.24 3.90
N LYS A 22 5.02 16.16 4.78
CA LYS A 22 4.97 16.72 6.16
C LYS A 22 4.53 18.19 6.21
N ALA A 23 4.91 19.00 5.21
CA ALA A 23 4.56 20.41 5.14
C ALA A 23 3.05 20.71 5.05
N LEU A 24 2.22 19.72 4.70
CA LEU A 24 0.76 19.87 4.68
C LEU A 24 0.14 19.85 6.09
N GLY A 25 0.89 19.40 7.10
CA GLY A 25 0.41 19.29 8.47
C GLY A 25 -0.47 18.06 8.72
N PRO A 26 -0.67 17.70 10.01
CA PRO A 26 -1.33 16.46 10.40
C PRO A 26 -2.82 16.43 10.08
N ASP A 27 -3.52 17.57 10.13
CA ASP A 27 -4.96 17.63 9.84
C ASP A 27 -5.27 17.33 8.38
N VAL A 28 -4.53 17.96 7.47
CA VAL A 28 -4.63 17.70 6.03
C VAL A 28 -4.21 16.26 5.73
N GLY A 29 -3.14 15.77 6.37
CA GLY A 29 -2.73 14.37 6.23
C GLY A 29 -3.84 13.39 6.61
N ARG A 30 -4.51 13.61 7.75
CA ARG A 30 -5.62 12.73 8.19
C ARG A 30 -6.82 12.81 7.25
N LEU A 31 -7.12 14.00 6.73
CA LEU A 31 -8.16 14.17 5.72
C LEU A 31 -7.84 13.34 4.47
N ILE A 32 -6.61 13.46 3.94
CA ILE A 32 -6.16 12.68 2.77
C ILE A 32 -6.24 11.17 3.06
N SER A 33 -5.76 10.71 4.21
CA SER A 33 -5.81 9.30 4.60
C SER A 33 -7.23 8.75 4.57
N ARG A 34 -8.17 9.43 5.24
CA ARG A 34 -9.59 9.05 5.25
C ARG A 34 -10.20 9.05 3.86
N THR A 35 -9.95 10.09 3.05
CA THR A 35 -10.49 10.19 1.70
C THR A 35 -9.97 9.06 0.79
N ILE A 36 -8.69 8.69 0.91
CA ILE A 36 -8.14 7.54 0.18
C ILE A 36 -8.81 6.24 0.64
N ARG A 37 -8.97 6.04 1.96
CA ARG A 37 -9.64 4.84 2.50
C ARG A 37 -11.07 4.72 1.98
N GLU A 38 -11.84 5.79 2.05
CA GLU A 38 -13.22 5.87 1.54
C GLU A 38 -13.27 5.62 0.02
N SER A 39 -12.31 6.15 -0.75
CA SER A 39 -12.23 5.90 -2.19
C SER A 39 -11.93 4.44 -2.52
N VAL A 40 -11.08 3.77 -1.75
CA VAL A 40 -10.77 2.34 -1.92
C VAL A 40 -11.98 1.50 -1.54
N GLU A 41 -12.62 1.81 -0.42
CA GLU A 41 -13.86 1.14 0.03
C GLU A 41 -14.95 1.24 -1.03
N TYR A 42 -15.20 2.44 -1.57
CA TYR A 42 -16.14 2.65 -2.65
C TYR A 42 -15.80 1.84 -3.90
N GLY A 43 -14.53 1.80 -4.31
CA GLY A 43 -14.09 1.02 -5.48
C GLY A 43 -14.23 -0.50 -5.27
N LEU A 44 -14.10 -0.99 -4.03
CA LEU A 44 -14.34 -2.39 -3.70
C LEU A 44 -15.84 -2.75 -3.72
N GLU A 45 -16.70 -1.85 -3.26
CA GLU A 45 -18.16 -2.01 -3.31
C GLU A 45 -18.73 -1.90 -4.74
N HIS A 46 -18.10 -1.08 -5.59
CA HIS A 46 -18.51 -0.80 -6.97
C HIS A 46 -17.49 -1.35 -7.97
N ARG A 47 -17.15 -2.63 -7.81
CA ARG A 47 -16.01 -3.25 -8.50
C ARG A 47 -16.08 -3.16 -10.03
N ASP A 48 -17.24 -3.42 -10.63
CA ASP A 48 -17.40 -3.41 -12.09
C ASP A 48 -17.14 -2.02 -12.69
N ASP A 49 -17.68 -0.97 -12.06
CA ASP A 49 -17.46 0.42 -12.48
C ASP A 49 -16.01 0.85 -12.27
N ALA A 50 -15.41 0.46 -11.14
CA ALA A 50 -14.01 0.73 -10.84
C ALA A 50 -13.07 0.04 -11.84
N LEU A 51 -13.34 -1.22 -12.21
CA LEU A 51 -12.59 -1.96 -13.23
C LEU A 51 -12.74 -1.31 -14.60
N LYS A 52 -13.97 -0.98 -15.01
CA LYS A 52 -14.22 -0.31 -16.29
C LYS A 52 -13.41 0.98 -16.43
N TYR A 53 -13.33 1.77 -15.35
CA TYR A 53 -12.46 2.95 -15.31
C TYR A 53 -10.98 2.55 -15.36
N ALA A 54 -10.53 1.56 -14.59
CA ALA A 54 -9.13 1.12 -14.55
C ALA A 54 -8.61 0.57 -15.90
N MET A 55 -9.48 -0.06 -16.71
CA MET A 55 -9.10 -0.66 -18.00
C MET A 55 -8.49 0.33 -18.99
N GLN A 56 -8.82 1.62 -18.90
CA GLN A 56 -8.20 2.65 -19.75
C GLN A 56 -6.68 2.79 -19.52
N PHE A 57 -6.18 2.31 -18.37
CA PHE A 57 -4.76 2.32 -18.00
C PHE A 57 -4.10 0.95 -18.16
N ALA A 58 -4.88 -0.10 -18.41
CA ALA A 58 -4.42 -1.47 -18.52
C ALA A 58 -3.89 -1.72 -19.95
N ARG A 59 -2.66 -1.28 -20.21
CA ARG A 59 -1.90 -1.37 -21.48
C ARG A 59 -2.12 -2.70 -22.24
N ASP A 60 -3.17 -2.76 -23.06
CA ASP A 60 -3.62 -3.92 -23.86
C ASP A 60 -3.86 -5.21 -23.05
N MET A 61 -4.28 -5.09 -21.78
CA MET A 61 -4.56 -6.24 -20.92
C MET A 61 -6.00 -6.73 -21.12
N GLU A 62 -6.20 -8.05 -21.19
CA GLU A 62 -7.54 -8.66 -21.17
C GLU A 62 -8.25 -8.37 -19.84
N THR A 63 -9.58 -8.20 -19.90
CA THR A 63 -10.37 -7.74 -18.76
C THR A 63 -10.30 -8.70 -17.57
N GLU A 64 -10.36 -10.02 -17.79
CA GLU A 64 -10.24 -10.99 -16.70
C GLU A 64 -8.85 -10.97 -16.05
N LEU A 65 -7.79 -10.72 -16.83
CA LEU A 65 -6.43 -10.63 -16.30
C LEU A 65 -6.25 -9.35 -15.48
N ALA A 66 -6.83 -8.23 -15.94
CA ALA A 66 -6.83 -6.98 -15.20
C ALA A 66 -7.61 -7.07 -13.88
N ASP A 67 -8.76 -7.75 -13.88
CA ASP A 67 -9.53 -8.00 -12.66
C ASP A 67 -8.74 -8.82 -11.64
N GLN A 68 -8.10 -9.91 -12.08
CA GLN A 68 -7.21 -10.71 -11.23
C GLN A 68 -6.05 -9.86 -10.68
N PHE A 69 -5.41 -9.07 -11.54
CA PHE A 69 -4.29 -8.22 -11.13
C PHE A 69 -4.72 -7.18 -10.09
N VAL A 70 -5.83 -6.48 -10.31
CA VAL A 70 -6.38 -5.51 -9.35
C VAL A 70 -6.71 -6.19 -8.02
N GLY A 71 -7.32 -7.38 -8.04
CA GLY A 71 -7.64 -8.14 -6.83
C GLY A 71 -6.41 -8.55 -6.00
N MET A 72 -5.25 -8.74 -6.64
CA MET A 72 -4.01 -9.07 -5.92
C MET A 72 -3.49 -7.90 -5.07
N TYR A 73 -3.72 -6.66 -5.49
CA TYR A 73 -3.13 -5.46 -4.86
C TYR A 73 -4.14 -4.57 -4.13
N VAL A 74 -5.42 -4.65 -4.51
CA VAL A 74 -6.51 -3.89 -3.90
C VAL A 74 -7.42 -4.86 -3.15
N ASN A 75 -7.22 -4.96 -1.84
CA ASN A 75 -7.96 -5.84 -0.96
C ASN A 75 -8.06 -5.25 0.45
N LYS A 76 -8.51 -6.03 1.44
CA LYS A 76 -8.69 -5.57 2.82
C LYS A 76 -7.41 -5.01 3.47
N TRP A 77 -6.22 -5.44 3.03
CA TRP A 77 -4.94 -4.88 3.50
C TRP A 77 -4.68 -3.46 2.97
N THR A 78 -5.35 -3.06 1.89
CA THR A 78 -5.26 -1.70 1.32
C THR A 78 -6.01 -0.68 2.18
N LEU A 79 -7.01 -1.10 2.95
CA LEU A 79 -7.78 -0.22 3.84
C LEU A 79 -7.00 0.21 5.09
N GLY A 80 -5.93 -0.51 5.41
CA GLY A 80 -5.05 -0.17 6.52
C GLY A 80 -3.99 -1.24 6.75
N TYR A 81 -2.79 -0.80 7.11
CA TYR A 81 -1.64 -1.67 7.33
C TYR A 81 -1.87 -2.69 8.47
N GLY A 82 -2.68 -2.32 9.48
CA GLY A 82 -2.69 -3.01 10.76
C GLY A 82 -1.31 -3.05 11.41
N GLU A 83 -1.18 -3.71 12.56
CA GLU A 83 0.11 -3.79 13.24
C GLU A 83 1.14 -4.65 12.47
N LYS A 84 0.68 -5.76 11.85
CA LYS A 84 1.55 -6.62 11.07
C LYS A 84 2.12 -5.93 9.82
N GLY A 85 1.32 -5.08 9.16
CA GLY A 85 1.80 -4.31 8.01
C GLY A 85 2.78 -3.21 8.41
N LYS A 86 2.54 -2.51 9.53
CA LYS A 86 3.49 -1.51 10.06
C LYS A 86 4.84 -2.15 10.41
N GLN A 87 4.82 -3.29 11.08
CA GLN A 87 6.02 -4.08 11.39
C GLN A 87 6.77 -4.49 10.13
N ALA A 88 6.05 -4.94 9.10
CA ALA A 88 6.66 -5.33 7.83
C ALA A 88 7.39 -4.16 7.15
N VAL A 89 6.79 -2.96 7.13
CA VAL A 89 7.41 -1.74 6.60
C VAL A 89 8.65 -1.37 7.42
N GLN A 90 8.52 -1.37 8.74
CA GLN A 90 9.62 -1.05 9.64
C GLN A 90 10.80 -2.00 9.44
N GLU A 91 10.57 -3.31 9.31
CA GLU A 91 11.62 -4.29 9.05
C GLU A 91 12.33 -4.05 7.71
N LEU A 92 11.59 -3.71 6.66
CA LEU A 92 12.16 -3.40 5.35
C LEU A 92 13.07 -2.17 5.42
N ILE A 93 12.63 -1.10 6.07
CA ILE A 93 13.43 0.13 6.26
C ILE A 93 14.67 -0.16 7.10
N THR A 94 14.53 -0.91 8.19
CA THR A 94 15.67 -1.28 9.06
C THR A 94 16.73 -2.07 8.30
N ARG A 95 16.33 -3.10 7.54
CA ARG A 95 17.26 -3.90 6.72
C ARG A 95 17.93 -3.06 5.63
N GLY A 96 17.17 -2.23 4.94
CA GLY A 96 17.69 -1.36 3.88
C GLY A 96 18.69 -0.32 4.40
N THR A 97 18.43 0.24 5.59
CA THR A 97 19.34 1.19 6.25
C THR A 97 20.62 0.50 6.70
N ARG A 98 20.53 -0.67 7.34
CA ARG A 98 21.71 -1.47 7.76
C ARG A 98 22.56 -1.92 6.57
N ALA A 99 21.94 -2.20 5.44
CA ALA A 99 22.63 -2.57 4.21
C ALA A 99 23.22 -1.36 3.45
N GLY A 100 22.98 -0.13 3.91
CA GLY A 100 23.45 1.10 3.26
C GLY A 100 22.72 1.47 1.96
N VAL A 101 21.58 0.84 1.68
CA VAL A 101 20.77 1.09 0.46
C VAL A 101 19.79 2.25 0.67
N ILE A 102 19.26 2.38 1.90
CA ILE A 102 18.36 3.47 2.28
C ILE A 102 19.18 4.50 3.07
N SER A 103 19.13 5.76 2.63
CA SER A 103 19.70 6.89 3.37
C SER A 103 18.66 7.45 4.34
N GLY A 104 19.05 7.68 5.59
CA GLY A 104 18.17 8.24 6.63
C GLY A 104 18.11 7.37 7.88
N PRO A 105 17.21 7.70 8.82
CA PRO A 105 17.00 6.89 10.01
C PRO A 105 16.39 5.53 9.65
N ASP A 106 16.65 4.52 10.47
CA ASP A 106 16.04 3.20 10.38
C ASP A 106 14.61 3.18 10.94
N THR A 107 13.89 4.30 10.88
CA THR A 107 12.55 4.47 11.44
C THR A 107 11.58 5.04 10.41
N VAL A 108 10.30 4.73 10.59
CA VAL A 108 9.21 5.27 9.78
C VAL A 108 8.12 5.84 10.69
N GLU A 109 7.63 7.02 10.34
CA GLU A 109 6.49 7.64 11.00
C GLU A 109 5.20 7.23 10.30
N PHE A 110 4.25 6.69 11.05
CA PHE A 110 2.91 6.40 10.56
C PHE A 110 1.98 7.52 11.00
N LEU A 111 1.18 8.01 10.06
CA LEU A 111 0.08 8.91 10.39
C LEU A 111 -1.00 8.11 11.13
N SER A 112 -1.29 8.48 12.38
CA SER A 112 -2.44 7.96 13.11
C SER A 112 -3.71 8.65 12.62
N GLU A 113 -4.69 7.87 12.17
CA GLU A 113 -6.06 8.35 11.99
C GLU A 113 -6.72 8.65 13.35
#